data_AF-A0A3B9UFF3-F1
#
_entry.id   AF-A0A3B9UFF3-F1
#
_cell.length_a   1.000
_cell.length_b   1.000
_cell.length_c   1.000
_cell.angle_alpha   90.00
_cell.angle_beta   90.00
_cell.angle_gamma   90.00
#
_symmetry.space_group_name_H-M   'P 1'
#
loop_
_entity.id
_entity.type
_entity.pdbx_description
1 polymer ?
#
loop_
_entity_poly.entity_id
_entity_poly.type
_entity_poly.pdbx_seq_one_letter_code
_entity_poly.pdbx_strand_id
1 'polypeptide(L)'
;DGHADVVYGSRFMGGNAHRILFFWHSLGNAFLTFLSNMFTNLNLTDMETCYKLFRRDLIQSLQLRENRFGFEPEVTAKIARVPKVRIYEVGISYYGRTFEEGKKIGWKDGVRAIYCIMKYGAFRAK
;
A
#
# COMPACT_ATOMS: atom_id res chain seq x y z
N ASP A 1 -1.77 22.73 8.29
CA ASP A 1 -3.18 22.46 8.64
C ASP A 1 -3.45 20.97 8.74
N GLY A 2 -3.64 20.43 9.95
CA GLY A 2 -3.70 18.99 10.27
C GLY A 2 -4.89 18.22 9.69
N HIS A 3 -5.03 18.21 8.36
CA HIS A 3 -6.15 17.63 7.62
C HIS A 3 -5.99 16.13 7.34
N ALA A 4 -4.76 15.58 7.37
CA ALA A 4 -4.49 14.18 7.12
C ALA A 4 -3.94 13.47 8.36
N ASP A 5 -4.40 12.25 8.61
CA ASP A 5 -3.83 11.35 9.62
C ASP A 5 -2.86 10.35 8.99
N VAL A 6 -3.11 10.00 7.72
CA VAL A 6 -2.25 9.15 6.90
C VAL A 6 -2.19 9.68 5.48
N VAL A 7 -0.99 9.66 4.89
CA VAL A 7 -0.77 10.04 3.49
C VAL A 7 -0.04 8.92 2.77
N TYR A 8 -0.61 8.46 1.66
CA TYR A 8 -0.02 7.49 0.73
C TYR A 8 0.61 8.23 -0.44
N GLY A 9 1.84 7.88 -0.81
CA GLY A 9 2.40 8.30 -2.09
C GLY A 9 1.87 7.41 -3.20
N SER A 10 1.50 7.98 -4.34
CA SER A 10 1.10 7.20 -5.52
C SER A 10 2.03 7.45 -6.68
N ARG A 11 2.51 6.35 -7.28
CA ARG A 11 3.30 6.37 -8.52
C ARG A 11 2.45 6.69 -9.74
N PHE A 12 1.13 6.61 -9.62
CA PHE A 12 0.17 6.78 -10.71
C PHE A 12 -0.60 8.10 -10.64
N MET A 13 -0.46 8.85 -9.54
CA MET A 13 -1.01 10.19 -9.40
C MET A 13 0.08 11.25 -9.65
N GLY A 14 -0.33 12.39 -10.21
CA GLY A 14 0.52 13.57 -10.38
C GLY A 14 1.20 13.69 -11.76
N GLY A 15 1.79 14.86 -12.01
CA GLY A 15 2.45 15.21 -13.28
C GLY A 15 3.97 15.15 -13.24
N ASN A 16 4.56 14.62 -12.16
CA ASN A 16 6.01 14.55 -12.02
C ASN A 16 6.59 13.37 -12.82
N ALA A 17 7.83 13.53 -13.30
CA ALA A 17 8.53 12.47 -14.00
C ALA A 17 8.67 11.22 -13.10
N HIS A 18 8.37 10.05 -13.67
CA HIS A 18 8.57 8.75 -13.05
C HIS A 18 9.16 7.78 -14.06
N ARG A 19 10.01 6.85 -13.60
CA ARG A 19 10.56 5.79 -14.45
C ARG A 19 9.44 4.81 -14.78
N ILE A 20 9.29 4.47 -16.07
CA ILE A 20 8.28 3.52 -16.52
C ILE A 20 8.48 2.18 -15.80
N LEU A 21 7.45 1.74 -15.09
CA LEU A 21 7.42 0.44 -14.43
C LEU A 21 7.23 -0.68 -15.46
N PHE A 22 7.82 -1.84 -15.20
CA PHE A 22 7.59 -3.05 -15.98
C PHE A 22 6.10 -3.40 -16.03
N PHE A 23 5.56 -3.60 -17.23
CA PHE A 23 4.13 -3.81 -17.48
C PHE A 23 3.46 -4.84 -16.56
N TRP A 24 4.03 -6.05 -16.45
CA TRP A 24 3.49 -7.12 -15.61
C TRP A 24 3.54 -6.81 -14.11
N HIS A 25 4.54 -6.05 -13.66
CA HIS A 25 4.59 -5.58 -12.29
C HIS A 25 3.52 -4.52 -12.02
N SER A 26 3.30 -3.60 -12.97
CA SER A 26 2.23 -2.60 -12.87
C SER A 26 0.87 -3.27 -12.80
N LEU A 27 0.61 -4.28 -13.64
CA LEU A 27 -0.65 -5.03 -13.62
C LEU A 27 -0.84 -5.79 -12.31
N GLY A 28 0.20 -6.47 -11.81
CA GLY A 28 0.16 -7.15 -10.51
C GLY A 28 -0.10 -6.19 -9.35
N ASN A 29 0.53 -5.01 -9.37
CA ASN A 29 0.33 -3.96 -8.37
C ASN A 29 -1.10 -3.41 -8.39
N ALA A 30 -1.65 -3.17 -9.59
CA ALA A 30 -3.03 -2.73 -9.77
C ALA A 30 -4.02 -3.80 -9.25
N PHE A 31 -3.75 -5.08 -9.52
CA PHE A 31 -4.57 -6.18 -9.00
C PHE A 31 -4.55 -6.28 -7.47
N LEU A 32 -3.38 -6.18 -6.84
CA LEU A 32 -3.25 -6.16 -5.38
C LEU A 32 -3.97 -4.96 -4.76
N THR A 33 -3.83 -3.78 -5.38
CA THR A 33 -4.50 -2.55 -4.94
C THR A 33 -6.02 -2.70 -5.05
N PHE A 34 -6.52 -3.23 -6.17
CA PHE A 34 -7.94 -3.52 -6.36
C PHE A 34 -8.48 -4.46 -5.28
N LEU A 35 -7.81 -5.58 -5.02
CA LEU A 35 -8.21 -6.50 -3.96
C LEU A 35 -8.22 -5.82 -2.59
N SER A 36 -7.19 -5.03 -2.27
CA SER A 36 -7.10 -4.29 -1.01
C SER A 36 -8.26 -3.31 -0.85
N ASN A 37 -8.53 -2.51 -1.88
CA ASN A 37 -9.65 -1.56 -1.91
C ASN A 37 -10.99 -2.27 -1.69
N MET A 38 -11.20 -3.42 -2.33
CA MET A 38 -12.43 -4.22 -2.16
C MET A 38 -12.68 -4.63 -0.70
N PHE A 39 -11.64 -5.04 0.04
CA PHE A 39 -11.79 -5.46 1.43
C PHE A 39 -11.76 -4.31 2.45
N THR A 40 -11.09 -3.21 2.12
CA THR A 40 -10.93 -2.06 3.03
C THR A 40 -11.96 -0.96 2.79
N ASN A 41 -12.71 -1.05 1.68
CA ASN A 41 -13.60 0.00 1.19
C ASN A 41 -12.88 1.35 1.02
N LEU A 42 -11.60 1.31 0.63
CA LEU A 42 -10.80 2.46 0.23
C LEU A 42 -10.73 2.55 -1.29
N ASN A 43 -10.29 3.70 -1.79
CA ASN A 43 -10.05 3.92 -3.21
C ASN A 43 -8.62 4.45 -3.44
N LEU A 44 -7.62 3.67 -3.02
CA LEU A 44 -6.22 3.98 -3.25
C LEU A 44 -5.83 3.66 -4.70
N THR A 45 -4.98 4.46 -5.31
CA THR A 45 -4.40 4.17 -6.63
C THR A 45 -3.14 3.31 -6.51
N ASP A 46 -2.45 3.36 -5.36
CA ASP A 46 -1.21 2.62 -5.17
C ASP A 46 -1.00 2.15 -3.71
N MET A 47 -1.58 1.01 -3.35
CA MET A 47 -1.46 0.48 -1.98
C MET A 47 -0.04 0.00 -1.66
N GLU A 48 0.68 -0.57 -2.62
CA GLU A 48 2.01 -1.19 -2.49
C GLU A 48 3.15 -0.22 -2.86
N THR A 49 2.92 1.07 -2.63
CA THR A 49 3.88 2.16 -2.88
C THR A 49 5.07 2.14 -1.92
N CYS A 50 4.91 1.58 -0.71
CA CYS A 50 5.88 1.61 0.38
C CYS A 50 6.34 3.01 0.81
N TYR A 51 5.71 4.07 0.31
CA TYR A 51 6.00 5.45 0.64
C TYR A 51 4.77 6.08 1.29
N LYS A 52 4.73 5.99 2.62
CA LYS A 52 3.56 6.36 3.43
C LYS A 52 3.99 7.13 4.66
N LEU A 53 3.18 8.11 5.04
CA LEU A 53 3.36 8.92 6.23
C LEU A 53 2.17 8.68 7.15
N PHE A 54 2.46 8.42 8.42
CA PHE A 54 1.45 8.16 9.44
C PHE A 54 1.65 9.11 10.61
N ARG A 55 0.54 9.54 11.22
CA ARG A 55 0.59 10.14 12.56
C ARG A 55 1.19 9.13 13.54
N ARG A 56 2.11 9.58 14.38
CA ARG A 56 2.92 8.70 15.25
C ARG A 56 2.06 7.89 16.23
N ASP A 57 1.13 8.55 16.91
CA ASP A 57 0.21 7.93 17.85
C ASP A 57 -0.67 6.87 17.16
N LEU A 58 -1.12 7.16 15.93
CA LEU A 58 -1.92 6.24 15.14
C LEU A 58 -1.15 4.96 14.79
N ILE A 59 0.05 5.08 14.22
CA ILE A 59 0.82 3.89 13.83
C ILE A 59 1.28 3.07 15.04
N GLN A 60 1.62 3.73 16.16
CA GLN A 60 2.00 3.04 17.40
C GLN A 60 0.83 2.33 18.09
N SER A 61 -0.40 2.73 17.83
CA SER A 61 -1.59 2.04 18.32
C SER A 61 -1.85 0.69 17.64
N LEU A 62 -1.24 0.44 16.48
CA LEU A 62 -1.47 -0.78 15.70
C LEU A 62 -0.53 -1.91 16.12
N GLN A 63 -1.10 -3.08 16.39
CA GLN A 63 -0.33 -4.30 16.61
C GLN A 63 0.06 -4.96 15.29
N LEU A 64 1.15 -4.56 14.65
CA LEU A 64 1.62 -5.11 13.36
C LEU A 64 2.37 -6.43 13.57
N ARG A 65 2.23 -7.39 12.65
CA ARG A 65 2.80 -8.76 12.76
C ARG A 65 3.48 -9.24 11.51
N GLU A 66 3.07 -8.76 10.34
CA GLU A 66 3.65 -9.16 9.07
C GLU A 66 5.01 -8.50 8.86
N ASN A 67 5.89 -9.22 8.18
CA ASN A 67 7.22 -8.75 7.80
C ASN A 67 7.28 -8.60 6.27
N ARG A 68 8.30 -7.87 5.81
CA ARG A 68 8.56 -7.64 4.38
C ARG A 68 7.32 -7.05 3.69
N PHE A 69 6.94 -7.62 2.55
CA PHE A 69 5.86 -7.11 1.70
C PHE A 69 4.46 -7.32 2.30
N GLY A 70 4.30 -8.23 3.26
CA GLY A 70 3.02 -8.43 3.95
C GLY A 70 2.62 -7.26 4.86
N PHE A 71 3.58 -6.41 5.23
CA PHE A 71 3.33 -5.20 6.03
C PHE A 71 2.33 -4.26 5.34
N GLU A 72 2.47 -4.08 4.03
CA GLU A 72 1.71 -3.09 3.25
C GLU A 72 0.19 -3.39 3.26
N PRO A 73 -0.26 -4.62 2.96
CA PRO A 73 -1.66 -5.01 3.18
C PRO A 73 -2.14 -4.91 4.63
N GLU A 74 -1.31 -5.33 5.59
CA GLU A 74 -1.70 -5.37 7.00
C GLU A 74 -1.94 -3.97 7.56
N VAL A 75 -0.98 -3.05 7.36
CA VAL A 75 -1.08 -1.69 7.86
C VAL A 75 -2.25 -0.96 7.22
N THR A 76 -2.44 -1.12 5.91
CA THR A 76 -3.54 -0.48 5.17
C THR A 76 -4.89 -0.97 5.68
N ALA A 77 -5.08 -2.28 5.83
CA ALA A 77 -6.32 -2.85 6.35
C ALA A 77 -6.61 -2.46 7.80
N LYS A 78 -5.58 -2.31 8.64
CA LYS A 78 -5.75 -1.88 10.03
C LYS A 78 -6.07 -0.39 10.14
N ILE A 79 -5.40 0.43 9.34
CA ILE A 79 -5.66 1.87 9.26
C ILE A 79 -7.09 2.13 8.77
N ALA A 80 -7.55 1.45 7.72
CA ALA A 80 -8.91 1.59 7.19
C ALA A 80 -10.02 1.36 8.23
N ARG A 81 -9.73 0.59 9.29
CA ARG A 81 -10.67 0.30 10.39
C ARG A 81 -10.71 1.37 11.46
N VAL A 82 -9.70 2.24 11.53
CA VAL A 82 -9.64 3.28 12.55
C VAL A 82 -10.80 4.26 12.31
N PRO A 83 -11.68 4.48 13.30
CA PRO A 83 -12.82 5.37 13.13
C PRO A 83 -12.38 6.78 12.76
N LYS A 84 -13.01 7.36 11.73
CA LYS A 84 -12.79 8.74 11.26
C LYS A 84 -11.34 9.04 10.83
N VAL A 85 -10.55 8.01 10.48
CA VAL A 85 -9.21 8.23 9.94
C VAL A 85 -9.28 8.99 8.63
N ARG A 86 -8.43 10.00 8.46
CA ARG A 86 -8.35 10.80 7.24
C ARG A 86 -7.14 10.35 6.43
N ILE A 87 -7.43 9.64 5.34
CA ILE A 87 -6.42 9.08 4.43
C ILE A 87 -6.39 9.92 3.16
N TYR A 88 -5.20 10.37 2.78
CA TYR A 88 -4.97 11.09 1.54
C TYR A 88 -3.94 10.38 0.67
N GLU A 89 -3.98 10.64 -0.63
CA GLU A 89 -3.03 10.12 -1.59
C GLU A 89 -2.41 11.30 -2.38
N VAL A 90 -1.09 11.29 -2.55
CA VAL A 90 -0.33 12.34 -3.25
C VAL A 90 0.60 11.74 -4.28
N GLY A 91 0.77 12.41 -5.42
CA GLY A 91 1.66 11.95 -6.48
C GLY A 91 3.14 11.99 -6.10
N ILE A 92 3.90 10.95 -6.44
CA ILE A 92 5.34 10.87 -6.18
C ILE A 92 6.16 10.51 -7.42
N SER A 93 7.39 11.01 -7.46
CA SER A 93 8.40 10.54 -8.42
C SER A 93 9.02 9.24 -7.92
N TYR A 94 8.98 8.19 -8.75
CA TYR A 94 9.56 6.90 -8.43
C TYR A 94 10.56 6.45 -9.48
N TYR A 95 11.75 6.07 -9.02
CA TYR A 95 12.83 5.52 -9.82
C TYR A 95 13.09 4.09 -9.37
N GLY A 96 12.34 3.15 -9.95
CA GLY A 96 12.44 1.74 -9.60
C GLY A 96 13.77 1.13 -10.03
N ARG A 97 14.29 0.22 -9.20
CA ARG A 97 15.46 -0.60 -9.53
C ARG A 97 15.08 -1.74 -10.48
N THR A 98 15.95 -2.06 -11.42
CA THR A 98 15.88 -3.26 -12.26
C THR A 98 16.28 -4.51 -11.46
N PHE A 99 16.02 -5.69 -12.03
CA PHE A 99 16.45 -6.95 -11.43
C PHE A 99 17.97 -7.06 -11.34
N GLU A 100 18.69 -6.53 -12.33
CA GLU A 100 20.16 -6.46 -12.35
C GLU A 100 20.71 -5.54 -11.26
N GLU A 101 19.99 -4.45 -10.94
CA GLU A 101 20.29 -3.53 -9.82
C GLU A 101 19.92 -4.14 -8.44
N GLY A 102 19.63 -5.44 -8.37
CA GLY A 102 19.39 -6.18 -7.14
C GLY A 102 17.98 -6.03 -6.58
N LYS A 103 16.96 -5.95 -7.45
CA LYS A 103 15.55 -5.99 -7.02
C LYS A 103 15.25 -7.34 -6.36
N LYS A 104 14.98 -7.31 -5.05
CA LYS A 104 14.77 -8.51 -4.20
C LYS A 104 13.35 -9.05 -4.20
N ILE A 105 12.40 -8.37 -4.85
CA ILE A 105 10.99 -8.76 -4.82
C ILE A 105 10.68 -9.82 -5.87
N GLY A 106 9.93 -10.84 -5.48
CA GLY A 106 9.55 -11.95 -6.36
C GLY A 106 8.07 -12.32 -6.25
N TRP A 107 7.67 -13.34 -7.03
CA TRP A 107 6.29 -13.83 -7.05
C TRP A 107 5.80 -14.35 -5.68
N LYS A 108 6.71 -14.89 -4.85
CA LYS A 108 6.41 -15.32 -3.48
C LYS A 108 5.92 -14.16 -2.60
N ASP A 109 6.48 -12.96 -2.79
CA ASP A 109 6.03 -11.77 -2.07
C ASP A 109 4.62 -11.37 -2.51
N GLY A 110 4.31 -11.50 -3.80
CA GLY A 110 2.95 -11.27 -4.33
C GLY A 110 1.91 -12.24 -3.76
N VAL A 111 2.21 -13.54 -3.70
CA VAL A 111 1.32 -14.54 -3.08
C VAL A 111 1.14 -14.24 -1.59
N ARG A 112 2.21 -13.85 -0.89
CA ARG A 112 2.13 -13.46 0.52
C ARG A 112 1.27 -12.20 0.70
N ALA A 113 1.37 -11.22 -0.19
CA ALA A 113 0.53 -10.03 -0.17
C ALA A 113 -0.95 -10.39 -0.32
N ILE A 114 -1.32 -11.25 -1.29
CA ILE A 114 -2.71 -11.73 -1.45
C ILE A 114 -3.21 -12.41 -0.16
N TYR A 115 -2.40 -13.30 0.42
CA TYR A 115 -2.72 -13.93 1.70
C TYR A 115 -2.96 -12.89 2.81
N CYS A 116 -2.11 -11.86 2.90
CA CYS A 116 -2.27 -10.79 3.89
C CYS A 116 -3.52 -9.95 3.61
N ILE A 117 -3.82 -9.61 2.36
CA ILE A 117 -5.05 -8.90 1.98
C ILE A 117 -6.27 -9.71 2.43
N MET A 118 -6.30 -11.01 2.17
CA MET A 118 -7.42 -11.86 2.61
C MET A 118 -7.49 -11.98 4.13
N LYS A 119 -6.36 -12.28 4.79
CA LYS A 119 -6.29 -12.46 6.25
C LYS A 119 -6.66 -11.19 7.01
N TYR A 120 -6.16 -10.03 6.58
CA TYR A 120 -6.40 -8.78 7.28
C TYR A 120 -7.58 -8.02 6.73
N GLY A 121 -8.02 -8.26 5.50
CA GLY A 121 -9.20 -7.65 4.90
C GLY A 121 -10.50 -8.36 5.28
N ALA A 122 -10.57 -9.69 5.15
CA ALA A 122 -11.80 -10.45 5.35
C ALA A 122 -12.26 -10.55 6.82
N PHE A 123 -11.32 -10.59 7.77
CA PHE A 123 -11.63 -10.94 9.18
C PHE A 123 -12.24 -9.82 10.04
N ARG A 124 -12.82 -8.78 9.45
CA ARG A 124 -13.63 -7.71 10.08
C ARG A 124 -13.82 -6.61 9.03
N ALA A 125 -14.47 -6.95 7.91
CA ALA A 125 -15.11 -5.91 7.10
C ALA A 125 -16.14 -5.24 8.02
N LYS A 126 -16.18 -3.91 7.99
CA LYS A 126 -17.09 -3.13 8.82
C LYS A 126 -18.53 -3.39 8.39
#